data_AF-A0A7V9YZP4-F1
#
_entry.id   AF-A0A7V9YZP4-F1
#
_cell.length_a   1.000
_cell.length_b   1.000
_cell.length_c   1.000
_cell.angle_alpha   90.00
_cell.angle_beta   90.00
_cell.angle_gamma   90.00
#
_symmetry.space_group_name_H-M   'P 1'
#
loop_
_entity.id
_entity.type
_entity.pdbx_description
1 polymer ?
#
loop_
_entity_poly.entity_id
_entity_poly.type
_entity_poly.pdbx_seq_one_letter_code
_entity_poly.pdbx_strand_id
1 'polypeptide(L)'
;MKKFLVLCSSLILFLSTFSFSHKAEAATFSDINGSFAKEYIEALGKEGVITGFPDGTYRPNITIKRSDFAKMLALALELPLNEASAKSFTDVPNWAKPYVGALVDAGITSGKKPGYFGAALPITRQEMIIMFVRAMGLEDYAQLLYLQSEFKDEAKISPTAYPYVSFAEHIGFAEGNPNNEFMPSQPGTRAAAAKWIYFFKIKGDQFFENALYVIGANTVDNIEDVQFVNDDAVKVVYTDGTSETIDVVTFLDDMYMRLQYDQFNYWTGFDWADLSEGEKTEIIQFIVECWQADWSDYKLLAAPEVVVEKVKQRLNNYFINHNNNQDILLEKAIWVAIDERLIQAKNHQ
;
A
#
# COMPACT_ATOMS: atom_id res chain seq x y z
N MET A 1 -49.94 27.24 -36.38
CA MET A 1 -49.11 27.19 -37.60
C MET A 1 -47.86 28.05 -37.40
N LYS A 2 -46.69 27.65 -37.94
CA LYS A 2 -45.44 28.45 -38.15
C LYS A 2 -44.85 29.15 -36.88
N LYS A 3 -43.69 28.79 -36.34
CA LYS A 3 -42.29 28.86 -36.86
C LYS A 3 -41.84 30.27 -37.29
N PHE A 4 -40.84 30.83 -36.59
CA PHE A 4 -39.53 31.39 -37.01
C PHE A 4 -38.90 32.06 -35.74
N LEU A 5 -37.64 31.84 -35.35
CA LEU A 5 -36.35 32.32 -35.89
C LEU A 5 -36.15 33.86 -35.78
N VAL A 6 -35.04 34.41 -35.24
CA VAL A 6 -33.79 33.81 -34.71
C VAL A 6 -33.60 34.13 -33.19
N LEU A 7 -32.54 34.63 -32.54
CA LEU A 7 -31.16 35.08 -32.88
C LEU A 7 -30.22 34.91 -31.65
N CYS A 8 -28.90 34.77 -31.83
CA CYS A 8 -27.91 34.50 -30.76
C CYS A 8 -26.86 35.62 -30.63
N SER A 9 -26.53 36.07 -29.41
CA SER A 9 -25.29 36.86 -29.14
C SER A 9 -24.96 37.09 -27.65
N SER A 10 -24.10 36.26 -27.04
CA SER A 10 -23.36 36.62 -25.80
C SER A 10 -22.12 35.73 -25.55
N LEU A 11 -21.14 35.86 -26.44
CA LEU A 11 -19.68 35.72 -26.21
C LEU A 11 -19.22 34.85 -25.02
N ILE A 12 -18.93 33.57 -25.28
CA ILE A 12 -18.12 32.73 -24.36
C ILE A 12 -16.64 33.06 -24.56
N LEU A 13 -15.98 33.54 -23.50
CA LEU A 13 -14.53 33.68 -23.45
C LEU A 13 -13.88 32.29 -23.33
N PHE A 14 -13.45 31.73 -24.47
CA PHE A 14 -12.51 30.62 -24.50
C PHE A 14 -11.15 31.11 -23.99
N LEU A 15 -10.95 31.06 -22.67
CA LEU A 15 -9.65 31.25 -22.06
C LEU A 15 -8.79 30.03 -22.43
N SER A 16 -7.86 30.22 -23.37
CA SER A 16 -7.08 29.13 -23.93
C SER A 16 -6.24 28.44 -22.86
N THR A 17 -6.60 27.19 -22.54
CA THR A 17 -5.75 26.30 -21.77
C THR A 17 -4.48 26.02 -22.59
N PHE A 18 -3.43 26.78 -22.33
CA PHE A 18 -2.07 26.42 -22.71
C PHE A 18 -1.67 25.19 -21.90
N SER A 19 -2.13 24.02 -22.37
CA SER A 19 -1.60 22.72 -21.98
C SER A 19 -0.13 22.69 -22.41
N PHE A 20 0.74 23.15 -21.52
CA PHE A 20 2.18 22.95 -21.61
C PHE A 20 2.43 21.44 -21.48
N SER A 21 2.26 20.73 -22.59
CA SER A 21 2.92 19.46 -22.83
C SER A 21 4.42 19.75 -22.85
N HIS A 22 5.01 19.77 -21.66
CA HIS A 22 6.44 19.55 -21.49
C HIS A 22 6.70 18.13 -21.97
N LYS A 23 6.89 18.01 -23.29
CA LYS A 23 7.42 16.83 -23.93
C LYS A 23 8.81 16.62 -23.35
N ALA A 24 8.88 15.82 -22.29
CA ALA A 24 10.08 15.66 -21.48
C ALA A 24 11.25 15.25 -22.38
N GLU A 25 12.18 16.18 -22.60
CA GLU A 25 13.44 15.87 -23.25
C GLU A 25 14.17 14.88 -22.33
N ALA A 26 14.40 13.67 -22.84
CA ALA A 26 14.83 12.54 -22.02
C ALA A 26 16.13 12.90 -21.29
N ALA A 27 16.08 12.98 -19.96
CA ALA A 27 17.14 13.58 -19.16
C ALA A 27 18.45 12.77 -19.23
N THR A 28 19.34 13.15 -20.15
CA THR A 28 20.67 12.55 -20.29
C THR A 28 21.62 13.16 -19.29
N PHE A 29 22.19 12.35 -18.41
CA PHE A 29 23.17 12.80 -17.42
C PHE A 29 24.58 12.41 -17.83
N SER A 30 25.54 13.32 -17.72
CA SER A 30 26.91 13.14 -18.23
C SER A 30 27.77 12.17 -17.38
N ASP A 31 27.44 12.00 -16.10
CA ASP A 31 28.27 11.36 -15.08
C ASP A 31 27.81 9.96 -14.64
N ILE A 32 26.78 9.40 -15.28
CA ILE A 32 26.16 8.12 -14.86
C ILE A 32 26.74 6.88 -15.55
N ASN A 33 27.61 7.04 -16.56
CA ASN A 33 28.10 5.92 -17.39
C ASN A 33 28.92 4.85 -16.63
N GLY A 34 29.42 5.16 -15.42
CA GLY A 34 30.06 4.20 -14.52
C GLY A 34 29.25 3.85 -13.27
N SER A 35 27.96 4.21 -13.21
CA SER A 35 27.11 3.98 -12.04
C SER A 35 26.30 2.69 -12.18
N PHE A 36 26.29 1.86 -11.13
CA PHE A 36 25.40 0.68 -11.03
C PHE A 36 23.91 1.03 -11.16
N ALA A 37 23.55 2.30 -10.94
CA ALA A 37 22.17 2.78 -11.01
C ALA A 37 21.83 3.46 -12.34
N LYS A 38 22.70 3.39 -13.36
CA LYS A 38 22.53 4.09 -14.65
C LYS A 38 21.11 3.92 -15.23
N GLU A 39 20.65 2.68 -15.37
CA GLU A 39 19.37 2.36 -16.00
C GLU A 39 18.18 2.89 -15.18
N TYR A 40 18.23 2.76 -13.85
CA TYR A 40 17.22 3.31 -12.94
C TYR A 40 17.16 4.84 -13.01
N ILE A 41 18.32 5.49 -13.12
CA ILE A 41 18.44 6.94 -13.28
C ILE A 41 17.90 7.38 -14.66
N GLU A 42 18.22 6.66 -15.73
CA GLU A 42 17.67 6.99 -17.06
C GLU A 42 16.15 6.77 -17.14
N ALA A 43 15.60 5.75 -16.50
CA ALA A 43 14.16 5.50 -16.44
C ALA A 43 13.42 6.59 -15.65
N LEU A 44 13.80 6.80 -14.39
CA LEU A 44 13.17 7.82 -13.53
C LEU A 44 13.40 9.25 -14.05
N GLY A 45 14.46 9.48 -14.84
CA GLY A 45 14.72 10.75 -15.54
C GLY A 45 13.78 10.99 -16.73
N LYS A 46 13.41 9.95 -17.47
CA LYS A 46 12.42 10.00 -18.56
C LYS A 46 11.00 10.23 -18.00
N GLU A 47 10.69 9.67 -16.84
CA GLU A 47 9.43 9.90 -16.12
C GLU A 47 9.36 11.24 -15.37
N GLY A 48 10.46 12.00 -15.29
CA GLY A 48 10.52 13.27 -14.54
C GLY A 48 10.53 13.12 -13.00
N VAL A 49 10.54 11.89 -12.48
CA VAL A 49 10.59 11.56 -11.05
C VAL A 49 11.89 12.06 -10.41
N ILE A 50 12.99 12.07 -11.17
CA ILE A 50 14.27 12.66 -10.74
C ILE A 50 14.71 13.80 -11.65
N THR A 51 15.49 14.72 -11.06
CA THR A 51 16.15 15.81 -11.78
C THR A 51 17.65 15.84 -11.44
N GLY A 52 18.47 16.17 -12.44
CA GLY A 52 19.90 16.44 -12.27
C GLY A 52 20.17 17.86 -11.76
N PHE A 53 21.43 18.27 -11.88
CA PHE A 53 21.93 19.61 -11.57
C PHE A 53 22.03 20.45 -12.86
N PRO A 54 22.12 21.80 -12.76
CA PRO A 54 22.18 22.69 -13.93
C PRO A 54 23.39 22.53 -14.87
N ASP A 55 24.36 21.70 -14.50
CA ASP A 55 25.55 21.34 -15.28
C ASP A 55 25.37 20.02 -16.08
N GLY A 56 24.17 19.43 -16.08
CA GLY A 56 23.88 18.16 -16.75
C GLY A 56 24.35 16.91 -15.99
N THR A 57 24.79 17.04 -14.73
CA THR A 57 25.15 15.89 -13.89
C THR A 57 23.96 15.38 -13.06
N TYR A 58 23.92 14.07 -12.77
CA TYR A 58 23.02 13.52 -11.76
C TYR A 58 23.67 13.46 -10.37
N ARG A 59 24.99 13.33 -10.32
CA ARG A 59 25.84 13.15 -9.12
C ARG A 59 25.43 11.91 -8.30
N PRO A 60 25.49 10.69 -8.88
CA PRO A 60 24.97 9.46 -8.28
C PRO A 60 25.54 9.15 -6.90
N ASN A 61 26.81 9.50 -6.65
CA ASN A 61 27.54 9.17 -5.42
C ASN A 61 27.34 10.19 -4.28
N ILE A 62 26.61 11.28 -4.50
CA ILE A 62 26.31 12.25 -3.44
C ILE A 62 25.23 11.67 -2.51
N THR A 63 25.42 11.84 -1.21
CA THR A 63 24.43 11.54 -0.16
C THR A 63 23.13 12.29 -0.37
N ILE A 64 22.00 11.59 -0.41
CA ILE A 64 20.69 12.19 -0.65
C ILE A 64 20.10 12.81 0.63
N LYS A 65 19.50 13.99 0.51
CA LYS A 65 18.80 14.67 1.62
C LYS A 65 17.38 14.16 1.75
N ARG A 66 16.80 14.27 2.96
CA ARG A 66 15.41 13.88 3.22
C ARG A 66 14.41 14.66 2.34
N SER A 67 14.66 15.93 2.02
CA SER A 67 13.83 16.70 1.08
C SER A 67 13.94 16.23 -0.38
N ASP A 68 15.13 15.80 -0.81
CA ASP A 68 15.36 15.31 -2.17
C ASP A 68 14.67 13.96 -2.36
N PHE A 69 14.79 13.06 -1.38
CA PHE A 69 14.08 11.78 -1.35
C PHE A 69 12.55 11.96 -1.26
N ALA A 70 12.06 12.90 -0.45
CA ALA A 70 10.64 13.25 -0.38
C ALA A 70 10.09 13.71 -1.75
N LYS A 71 10.83 14.56 -2.49
CA LYS A 71 10.47 14.91 -3.88
C LYS A 71 10.38 13.66 -4.76
N MET A 72 11.38 12.78 -4.69
CA MET A 72 11.43 11.56 -5.52
C MET A 72 10.26 10.62 -5.23
N LEU A 73 9.92 10.37 -3.96
CA LEU A 73 8.81 9.48 -3.60
C LEU A 73 7.43 10.08 -3.96
N ALA A 74 7.22 11.37 -3.69
CA ALA A 74 5.97 12.05 -4.04
C ALA A 74 5.71 12.05 -5.56
N LEU A 75 6.77 12.23 -6.37
CA LEU A 75 6.68 12.15 -7.82
C LEU A 75 6.57 10.71 -8.34
N ALA A 76 7.20 9.73 -7.68
CA ALA A 76 7.09 8.32 -8.07
C ALA A 76 5.67 7.76 -7.90
N LEU A 77 4.99 8.21 -6.84
CA LEU A 77 3.57 7.94 -6.57
C LEU A 77 2.61 8.81 -7.42
N GLU A 78 3.10 9.93 -7.95
CA GLU A 78 2.34 11.00 -8.60
C GLU A 78 1.22 11.55 -7.69
N LEU A 79 1.58 11.84 -6.43
CA LEU A 79 0.63 12.40 -5.45
C LEU A 79 0.16 13.81 -5.84
N PRO A 80 -1.09 14.20 -5.50
CA PRO A 80 -1.53 15.59 -5.60
C PRO A 80 -0.65 16.46 -4.68
N LEU A 81 0.05 17.43 -5.27
CA LEU A 81 1.02 18.26 -4.54
C LEU A 81 0.30 19.30 -3.66
N ASN A 82 0.66 19.33 -2.37
CA ASN A 82 0.11 20.26 -1.39
C ASN A 82 1.24 20.84 -0.53
N GLU A 83 1.38 22.17 -0.50
CA GLU A 83 2.37 22.84 0.36
C GLU A 83 1.83 23.21 1.76
N ALA A 84 0.51 23.23 1.95
CA ALA A 84 -0.11 23.68 3.19
C ALA A 84 0.22 22.73 4.36
N SER A 85 0.27 21.42 4.11
CA SER A 85 0.58 20.42 5.14
C SER A 85 2.06 20.36 5.53
N ALA A 86 2.95 20.99 4.73
CA ALA A 86 4.34 21.24 5.11
C ALA A 86 4.54 22.56 5.88
N LYS A 87 3.49 23.40 6.05
CA LYS A 87 3.58 24.74 6.66
C LYS A 87 4.09 24.75 8.11
N SER A 88 3.91 23.64 8.84
CA SER A 88 4.41 23.48 10.21
C SER A 88 5.94 23.36 10.28
N PHE A 89 6.60 22.90 9.21
CA PHE A 89 8.04 22.65 9.21
C PHE A 89 8.85 23.89 8.84
N THR A 90 9.61 24.38 9.82
CA THR A 90 10.42 25.61 9.71
C THR A 90 11.65 25.47 8.82
N ASP A 91 12.12 24.24 8.59
CA ASP A 91 13.35 23.92 7.84
C ASP A 91 13.12 23.45 6.40
N VAL A 92 11.86 23.27 5.97
CA VAL A 92 11.52 22.82 4.60
C VAL A 92 11.59 24.00 3.63
N PRO A 93 12.51 24.00 2.65
CA PRO A 93 12.61 25.08 1.67
C PRO A 93 11.38 25.10 0.75
N ASN A 94 10.99 26.27 0.23
CA ASN A 94 9.75 26.44 -0.53
C ASN A 94 9.60 25.46 -1.70
N TRP A 95 10.67 25.11 -2.42
CA TRP A 95 10.61 24.14 -3.51
C TRP A 95 10.22 22.72 -3.05
N ALA A 96 10.51 22.36 -1.80
CA ALA A 96 10.25 21.04 -1.25
C ALA A 96 8.86 20.91 -0.60
N LYS A 97 8.26 22.03 -0.17
CA LYS A 97 6.97 22.04 0.54
C LYS A 97 5.84 21.28 -0.19
N PRO A 98 5.62 21.42 -1.51
CA PRO A 98 4.52 20.72 -2.19
C PRO A 98 4.66 19.19 -2.16
N TYR A 99 5.89 18.68 -2.14
CA TYR A 99 6.19 17.24 -2.10
C TYR A 99 6.18 16.70 -0.66
N VAL A 100 6.74 17.46 0.28
CA VAL A 100 6.74 17.08 1.71
C VAL A 100 5.31 17.08 2.25
N GLY A 101 4.49 18.09 1.92
CA GLY A 101 3.11 18.15 2.39
C GLY A 101 2.23 17.04 1.79
N ALA A 102 2.39 16.71 0.50
CA ALA A 102 1.71 15.58 -0.12
C ALA A 102 2.01 14.22 0.57
N LEU A 103 3.27 13.99 0.97
CA LEU A 103 3.65 12.80 1.73
C LEU A 103 3.21 12.83 3.21
N VAL A 104 2.87 14.00 3.75
CA VAL A 104 2.28 14.14 5.09
C VAL A 104 0.77 13.89 5.03
N ASP A 105 0.08 14.41 4.02
CA ASP A 105 -1.34 14.17 3.77
C ASP A 105 -1.63 12.68 3.52
N ALA A 106 -0.71 11.99 2.83
CA ALA A 106 -0.78 10.56 2.59
C ALA A 106 -0.27 9.70 3.77
N GLY A 107 0.05 10.28 4.94
CA GLY A 107 0.60 9.57 6.11
C GLY A 107 2.05 9.08 5.98
N ILE A 108 2.57 9.00 4.76
CA ILE A 108 3.87 8.42 4.39
C ILE A 108 5.06 8.99 5.18
N THR A 109 5.03 10.28 5.55
CA THR A 109 6.12 10.89 6.32
C THR A 109 5.66 11.88 7.37
N SER A 110 6.37 11.89 8.48
CA SER A 110 6.28 12.90 9.54
C SER A 110 7.61 13.63 9.71
N GLY A 111 7.61 14.72 10.49
CA GLY A 111 8.83 15.40 10.89
C GLY A 111 9.58 14.67 12.01
N LYS A 112 10.91 14.79 12.04
CA LYS A 112 11.76 14.16 13.07
C LYS A 112 11.47 14.67 14.48
N LYS A 113 10.82 15.83 14.63
CA LYS A 113 10.25 16.38 15.86
C LYS A 113 9.24 17.49 15.51
N PRO A 114 8.40 17.98 16.45
CA PRO A 114 7.47 19.08 16.18
C PRO A 114 8.16 20.29 15.53
N GLY A 115 7.58 20.78 14.44
CA GLY A 115 8.07 21.95 13.69
C GLY A 115 9.35 21.75 12.85
N TYR A 116 9.89 20.54 12.77
CA TYR A 116 11.16 20.25 12.09
C TYR A 116 11.15 18.92 11.31
N PHE A 117 11.30 18.99 9.99
CA PHE A 117 11.32 17.82 9.11
C PHE A 117 12.69 17.15 9.05
N GLY A 118 13.78 17.91 9.16
CA GLY A 118 15.13 17.46 8.83
C GLY A 118 15.40 17.51 7.32
N ALA A 119 14.81 18.47 6.61
CA ALA A 119 14.81 18.59 5.16
C ALA A 119 16.23 18.52 4.55
N ALA A 120 17.16 19.29 5.12
CA ALA A 120 18.55 19.37 4.67
C ALA A 120 19.44 18.23 5.18
N LEU A 121 18.96 17.40 6.12
CA LEU A 121 19.73 16.28 6.66
C LEU A 121 19.80 15.13 5.64
N PRO A 122 20.88 14.33 5.67
CA PRO A 122 20.88 13.02 5.04
C PRO A 122 19.72 12.15 5.54
N ILE A 123 19.08 11.41 4.63
CA ILE A 123 18.12 10.37 5.00
C ILE A 123 18.84 9.01 5.08
N THR A 124 18.58 8.27 6.15
CA THR A 124 19.18 6.96 6.42
C THR A 124 18.41 5.83 5.75
N ARG A 125 19.04 4.68 5.56
CA ARG A 125 18.41 3.51 4.94
C ARG A 125 17.14 3.07 5.67
N GLN A 126 17.14 3.02 7.00
CA GLN A 126 15.93 2.69 7.77
C GLN A 126 14.80 3.73 7.60
N GLU A 127 15.12 5.02 7.45
CA GLU A 127 14.12 6.06 7.22
C GLU A 127 13.49 6.01 5.82
N MET A 128 14.23 5.53 4.82
CA MET A 128 13.66 5.23 3.49
C MET A 128 12.67 4.07 3.59
N ILE A 129 13.02 2.97 4.29
CA ILE A 129 12.16 1.79 4.40
C ILE A 129 10.83 2.13 5.09
N ILE A 130 10.83 2.88 6.20
CA ILE A 130 9.57 3.34 6.84
C ILE A 130 8.69 4.08 5.82
N MET A 131 9.27 5.00 5.04
CA MET A 131 8.51 5.75 4.02
C MET A 131 8.03 4.87 2.86
N PHE A 132 8.76 3.80 2.50
CA PHE A 132 8.32 2.87 1.46
C PHE A 132 7.22 1.92 1.93
N VAL A 133 7.33 1.33 3.12
CA VAL A 133 6.30 0.45 3.70
C VAL A 133 4.98 1.22 3.87
N ARG A 134 5.05 2.48 4.32
CA ARG A 134 3.88 3.39 4.33
C ARG A 134 3.35 3.69 2.94
N ALA A 135 4.22 3.93 1.94
CA ALA A 135 3.81 4.16 0.56
C ALA A 135 3.23 2.91 -0.14
N MET A 136 3.41 1.71 0.44
CA MET A 136 2.72 0.47 0.05
C MET A 136 1.37 0.28 0.77
N GLY A 137 1.08 1.05 1.83
CA GLY A 137 -0.08 0.83 2.69
C GLY A 137 0.09 -0.33 3.69
N LEU A 138 1.33 -0.68 4.05
CA LEU A 138 1.66 -1.88 4.84
C LEU A 138 2.23 -1.56 6.25
N GLU A 139 1.96 -0.35 6.76
CA GLU A 139 2.45 0.09 8.09
C GLU A 139 1.90 -0.74 9.24
N ASP A 140 0.61 -1.04 9.23
CA ASP A 140 -0.05 -1.74 10.33
C ASP A 140 0.36 -3.21 10.38
N TYR A 141 0.42 -3.89 9.23
CA TYR A 141 0.95 -5.25 9.09
C TYR A 141 2.41 -5.37 9.56
N ALA A 142 3.27 -4.40 9.18
CA ALA A 142 4.66 -4.40 9.60
C ALA A 142 4.79 -4.30 11.14
N GLN A 143 3.94 -3.49 11.78
CA GLN A 143 3.93 -3.30 13.24
C GLN A 143 3.28 -4.48 13.98
N LEU A 144 2.25 -5.12 13.41
CA LEU A 144 1.51 -6.22 14.00
C LEU A 144 2.28 -7.55 13.98
N LEU A 145 2.95 -7.87 12.86
CA LEU A 145 3.61 -9.17 12.69
C LEU A 145 4.95 -9.32 13.44
N TYR A 146 5.61 -8.20 13.77
CA TYR A 146 6.86 -8.14 14.55
C TYR A 146 7.94 -9.18 14.17
N LEU A 147 8.18 -9.35 12.86
CA LEU A 147 9.07 -10.38 12.33
C LEU A 147 10.53 -10.19 12.80
N GLN A 148 11.25 -11.29 13.04
CA GLN A 148 12.67 -11.28 13.41
C GLN A 148 13.56 -11.07 12.19
N SER A 149 14.50 -10.13 12.23
CA SER A 149 15.38 -9.82 11.10
C SER A 149 16.57 -10.80 10.98
N GLU A 150 16.95 -11.21 9.75
CA GLU A 150 18.15 -12.03 9.53
C GLU A 150 19.43 -11.20 9.32
N PHE A 151 19.31 -9.87 9.24
CA PHE A 151 20.45 -8.98 9.10
C PHE A 151 21.40 -9.06 10.30
N LYS A 152 22.68 -9.34 10.06
CA LYS A 152 23.72 -9.43 11.11
C LYS A 152 23.97 -8.15 11.90
N ASP A 153 23.35 -7.04 11.47
CA ASP A 153 23.32 -5.79 12.20
C ASP A 153 21.92 -5.28 12.55
N GLU A 154 20.95 -6.17 12.70
CA GLU A 154 19.59 -5.88 13.16
C GLU A 154 19.55 -5.13 14.50
N ALA A 155 20.46 -5.46 15.43
CA ALA A 155 20.65 -4.72 16.69
C ALA A 155 21.12 -3.26 16.53
N LYS A 156 21.44 -2.79 15.32
CA LYS A 156 21.70 -1.37 14.99
C LYS A 156 20.45 -0.66 14.41
N ILE A 157 19.36 -1.38 14.12
CA ILE A 157 18.10 -0.80 13.66
C ILE A 157 17.42 -0.14 14.87
N SER A 158 16.92 1.09 14.73
CA SER A 158 16.20 1.72 15.85
C SER A 158 14.85 1.00 16.11
N PRO A 159 14.36 0.89 17.37
CA PRO A 159 13.11 0.19 17.67
C PRO A 159 11.90 0.65 16.84
N THR A 160 11.78 1.96 16.58
CA THR A 160 10.74 2.55 15.71
C THR A 160 10.84 2.13 14.24
N ALA A 161 11.99 1.66 13.79
CA ALA A 161 12.23 1.21 12.42
C ALA A 161 12.25 -0.32 12.28
N TYR A 162 12.49 -1.06 13.38
CA TYR A 162 12.63 -2.52 13.38
C TYR A 162 11.48 -3.25 12.65
N PRO A 163 10.19 -3.09 13.03
CA PRO A 163 9.08 -3.75 12.34
C PRO A 163 9.03 -3.46 10.83
N TYR A 164 9.26 -2.20 10.43
CA TYR A 164 9.28 -1.79 9.02
C TYR A 164 10.45 -2.41 8.25
N VAL A 165 11.62 -2.59 8.89
CA VAL A 165 12.82 -3.15 8.24
C VAL A 165 12.74 -4.67 8.14
N SER A 166 12.31 -5.38 9.19
CA SER A 166 12.16 -6.83 9.13
C SER A 166 10.99 -7.25 8.23
N PHE A 167 9.86 -6.54 8.26
CA PHE A 167 8.78 -6.74 7.29
C PHE A 167 9.25 -6.48 5.84
N ALA A 168 9.97 -5.38 5.60
CA ALA A 168 10.53 -5.09 4.28
C ALA A 168 11.58 -6.13 3.83
N GLU A 169 12.31 -6.75 4.75
CA GLU A 169 13.25 -7.86 4.47
C GLU A 169 12.48 -9.09 4.01
N HIS A 170 11.42 -9.50 4.74
CA HIS A 170 10.61 -10.68 4.43
C HIS A 170 9.87 -10.57 3.09
N ILE A 171 9.36 -9.38 2.73
CA ILE A 171 8.76 -9.16 1.40
C ILE A 171 9.80 -9.00 0.27
N GLY A 172 11.10 -9.05 0.58
CA GLY A 172 12.19 -8.93 -0.39
C GLY A 172 12.49 -7.51 -0.89
N PHE A 173 12.03 -6.48 -0.18
CA PHE A 173 12.24 -5.06 -0.54
C PHE A 173 13.48 -4.44 0.11
N ALA A 174 13.72 -4.73 1.39
CA ALA A 174 14.94 -4.33 2.08
C ALA A 174 16.07 -5.31 1.77
N GLU A 175 17.08 -4.84 1.04
CA GLU A 175 18.27 -5.62 0.70
C GLU A 175 19.46 -5.28 1.62
N GLY A 176 20.15 -6.30 2.12
CA GLY A 176 21.44 -6.17 2.81
C GLY A 176 22.64 -5.97 1.88
N ASN A 177 23.83 -5.79 2.45
CA ASN A 177 25.11 -5.89 1.74
C ASN A 177 25.54 -7.38 1.58
N PRO A 178 26.61 -7.69 0.83
CA PRO A 178 27.09 -9.08 0.67
C PRO A 178 27.53 -9.80 1.96
N ASN A 179 27.63 -9.11 3.11
CA ASN A 179 27.87 -9.72 4.42
C ASN A 179 26.55 -10.09 5.14
N ASN A 180 25.39 -9.75 4.58
CA ASN A 180 24.07 -9.65 5.21
C ASN A 180 23.97 -8.60 6.34
N GLU A 181 24.51 -7.41 6.15
CA GLU A 181 24.23 -6.23 6.99
C GLU A 181 23.29 -5.26 6.26
N PHE A 182 22.24 -4.79 6.92
CA PHE A 182 21.35 -3.77 6.38
C PHE A 182 21.91 -2.35 6.54
N MET A 183 22.83 -2.11 7.47
CA MET A 183 23.49 -0.80 7.66
C MET A 183 22.45 0.34 7.93
N PRO A 184 21.52 0.18 8.89
CA PRO A 184 20.30 0.98 9.03
C PRO A 184 20.52 2.50 9.15
N SER A 185 21.55 2.89 9.91
CA SER A 185 21.91 4.29 10.15
C SER A 185 22.75 4.91 9.03
N GLN A 186 23.17 4.14 8.02
CA GLN A 186 23.98 4.68 6.92
C GLN A 186 23.11 5.57 6.01
N PRO A 187 23.57 6.78 5.64
CA PRO A 187 22.90 7.61 4.64
C PRO A 187 22.87 6.97 3.25
N GLY A 188 21.75 7.09 2.55
CA GLY A 188 21.67 6.67 1.15
C GLY A 188 22.40 7.61 0.19
N THR A 189 22.94 7.08 -0.90
CA THR A 189 23.38 7.88 -2.06
C THR A 189 22.20 8.14 -3.00
N ARG A 190 22.31 9.14 -3.88
CA ARG A 190 21.33 9.40 -4.94
C ARG A 190 21.13 8.16 -5.84
N ALA A 191 22.19 7.44 -6.17
CA ALA A 191 22.12 6.16 -6.89
C ALA A 191 21.32 5.07 -6.15
N ALA A 192 21.55 4.89 -4.85
CA ALA A 192 20.81 3.90 -4.06
C ALA A 192 19.32 4.27 -3.95
N ALA A 193 19.00 5.56 -3.73
CA ALA A 193 17.63 6.05 -3.74
C ALA A 193 16.95 5.89 -5.12
N ALA A 194 17.67 6.11 -6.22
CA ALA A 194 17.15 5.87 -7.57
C ALA A 194 16.83 4.37 -7.79
N LYS A 195 17.69 3.45 -7.35
CA LYS A 195 17.40 2.00 -7.38
C LYS A 195 16.11 1.68 -6.62
N TRP A 196 15.99 2.09 -5.35
CA TRP A 196 14.83 1.76 -4.53
C TRP A 196 13.53 2.42 -5.01
N ILE A 197 13.56 3.66 -5.50
CA ILE A 197 12.38 4.30 -6.12
C ILE A 197 11.96 3.56 -7.39
N TYR A 198 12.92 3.14 -8.23
CA TYR A 198 12.62 2.38 -9.45
C TYR A 198 12.06 0.97 -9.13
N PHE A 199 12.66 0.27 -8.16
CA PHE A 199 12.13 -1.02 -7.70
C PHE A 199 10.73 -0.87 -7.10
N PHE A 200 10.49 0.17 -6.30
CA PHE A 200 9.16 0.48 -5.77
C PHE A 200 8.11 0.74 -6.89
N LYS A 201 8.46 1.47 -7.96
CA LYS A 201 7.54 1.68 -9.09
C LYS A 201 7.28 0.41 -9.91
N ILE A 202 8.29 -0.41 -10.17
CA ILE A 202 8.23 -1.50 -11.16
C ILE A 202 7.96 -2.88 -10.54
N LYS A 203 8.29 -3.10 -9.27
CA LYS A 203 8.05 -4.33 -8.52
C LYS A 203 7.06 -4.15 -7.35
N GLY A 204 6.40 -2.99 -7.24
CA GLY A 204 5.45 -2.71 -6.16
C GLY A 204 4.40 -3.80 -5.98
N ASP A 205 3.87 -4.31 -7.08
CA ASP A 205 2.84 -5.36 -7.07
C ASP A 205 3.44 -6.71 -6.59
N GLN A 206 4.68 -7.06 -6.97
CA GLN A 206 5.39 -8.24 -6.43
C GLN A 206 5.69 -8.12 -4.94
N PHE A 207 6.05 -6.93 -4.45
CA PHE A 207 6.25 -6.71 -3.01
C PHE A 207 4.93 -6.77 -2.23
N PHE A 208 3.80 -6.47 -2.88
CA PHE A 208 2.47 -6.66 -2.32
C PHE A 208 2.03 -8.14 -2.33
N GLU A 209 2.29 -8.89 -3.40
CA GLU A 209 2.14 -10.36 -3.42
C GLU A 209 2.97 -11.02 -2.31
N ASN A 210 4.23 -10.62 -2.16
CA ASN A 210 5.10 -11.10 -1.10
C ASN A 210 4.60 -10.64 0.28
N ALA A 211 3.97 -9.47 0.40
CA ALA A 211 3.32 -9.02 1.64
C ALA A 211 2.10 -9.89 1.98
N LEU A 212 1.26 -10.23 1.00
CA LEU A 212 0.15 -11.17 1.20
C LEU A 212 0.67 -12.56 1.60
N TYR A 213 1.78 -13.02 1.04
CA TYR A 213 2.43 -14.26 1.49
C TYR A 213 3.02 -14.12 2.90
N VAL A 214 3.61 -12.99 3.28
CA VAL A 214 4.20 -12.80 4.62
C VAL A 214 3.13 -12.60 5.70
N ILE A 215 2.00 -11.96 5.37
CA ILE A 215 0.82 -11.89 6.23
C ILE A 215 0.20 -13.29 6.33
N GLY A 216 -0.09 -13.93 5.18
CA GLY A 216 -0.69 -15.26 5.08
C GLY A 216 0.12 -16.38 5.71
N ALA A 217 1.45 -16.43 5.53
CA ALA A 217 2.32 -17.40 6.18
C ALA A 217 2.51 -17.14 7.69
N ASN A 218 1.85 -16.12 8.25
CA ASN A 218 1.70 -15.92 9.70
C ASN A 218 0.22 -15.99 10.16
N THR A 219 -0.75 -16.25 9.26
CA THR A 219 -2.19 -16.30 9.60
C THR A 219 -2.99 -17.41 8.90
N VAL A 220 -2.44 -18.14 7.93
CA VAL A 220 -3.04 -19.29 7.23
C VAL A 220 -1.93 -20.23 6.76
N ASP A 221 -1.42 -21.06 7.66
CA ASP A 221 -0.81 -22.31 7.21
C ASP A 221 -1.90 -23.19 6.59
N ASN A 222 -1.88 -23.28 5.26
CA ASN A 222 -2.25 -24.45 4.48
C ASN A 222 -3.69 -25.02 4.57
N ILE A 223 -4.72 -24.35 5.11
CA ILE A 223 -6.06 -24.97 5.23
C ILE A 223 -6.68 -25.31 3.85
N GLU A 224 -7.07 -26.58 3.65
CA GLU A 224 -7.75 -27.11 2.46
C GLU A 224 -9.27 -27.26 2.65
N ASP A 225 -9.71 -27.71 3.83
CA ASP A 225 -11.12 -28.00 4.14
C ASP A 225 -11.37 -27.89 5.66
N VAL A 226 -12.61 -27.60 6.08
CA VAL A 226 -13.02 -27.52 7.48
C VAL A 226 -14.38 -28.19 7.65
N GLN A 227 -14.43 -29.25 8.46
CA GLN A 227 -15.62 -30.09 8.66
C GLN A 227 -16.02 -30.10 10.14
N PHE A 228 -17.28 -29.80 10.46
CA PHE A 228 -17.80 -30.03 11.81
C PHE A 228 -17.74 -31.52 12.17
N VAL A 229 -17.11 -31.84 13.30
CA VAL A 229 -17.08 -33.19 13.89
C VAL A 229 -18.27 -33.38 14.83
N ASN A 230 -18.64 -32.31 15.53
CA ASN A 230 -19.83 -32.14 16.34
C ASN A 230 -19.99 -30.63 16.65
N ASP A 231 -21.01 -30.28 17.43
CA ASP A 231 -21.36 -28.89 17.78
C ASP A 231 -20.21 -28.12 18.48
N ASP A 232 -19.30 -28.83 19.18
CA ASP A 232 -18.19 -28.27 19.96
C ASP A 232 -16.83 -28.36 19.24
N ALA A 233 -16.70 -29.04 18.09
CA ALA A 233 -15.41 -29.29 17.45
C ALA A 233 -15.43 -29.35 15.91
N VAL A 234 -14.44 -28.71 15.27
CA VAL A 234 -14.16 -28.80 13.83
C VAL A 234 -12.89 -29.60 13.55
N LYS A 235 -12.88 -30.32 12.43
CA LYS A 235 -11.69 -30.91 11.83
C LYS A 235 -11.17 -29.97 10.75
N VAL A 236 -9.94 -29.49 10.92
CA VAL A 236 -9.23 -28.70 9.91
C VAL A 236 -8.34 -29.64 9.11
N VAL A 237 -8.46 -29.62 7.78
CA VAL A 237 -7.61 -30.35 6.83
C VAL A 237 -6.65 -29.37 6.18
N TYR A 238 -5.41 -29.79 5.94
CA TYR A 238 -4.35 -28.97 5.36
C TYR A 238 -3.91 -29.52 3.98
N THR A 239 -3.44 -28.62 3.10
CA THR A 239 -3.03 -28.89 1.72
C THR A 239 -1.75 -29.72 1.58
N ASP A 240 -1.05 -29.99 2.69
CA ASP A 240 0.00 -31.01 2.77
C ASP A 240 -0.56 -32.43 2.99
N GLY A 241 -1.88 -32.56 3.14
CA GLY A 241 -2.62 -33.79 3.42
C GLY A 241 -2.75 -34.13 4.91
N THR A 242 -2.28 -33.27 5.82
CA THR A 242 -2.49 -33.45 7.27
C THR A 242 -3.87 -32.94 7.71
N SER A 243 -4.25 -33.23 8.96
CA SER A 243 -5.46 -32.66 9.55
C SER A 243 -5.43 -32.78 11.07
N GLU A 244 -5.98 -31.78 11.76
CA GLU A 244 -6.23 -31.84 13.20
C GLU A 244 -7.70 -31.59 13.55
N THR A 245 -8.05 -31.72 14.82
CA THR A 245 -9.39 -31.44 15.35
C THR A 245 -9.27 -30.40 16.45
N ILE A 246 -9.89 -29.25 16.23
CA ILE A 246 -9.83 -28.07 17.09
C ILE A 246 -11.22 -27.87 17.72
N ASP A 247 -11.23 -27.48 18.99
CA ASP A 247 -12.41 -26.94 19.67
C ASP A 247 -12.99 -25.76 18.86
N VAL A 248 -14.33 -25.68 18.75
CA VAL A 248 -15.00 -24.66 17.93
C VAL A 248 -14.60 -23.26 18.39
N VAL A 249 -14.73 -22.93 19.68
CA VAL A 249 -14.42 -21.56 20.18
C VAL A 249 -12.97 -21.18 19.87
N THR A 250 -12.04 -22.12 20.06
CA THR A 250 -10.61 -21.96 19.74
C THR A 250 -10.40 -21.71 18.24
N PHE A 251 -11.07 -22.45 17.35
CA PHE A 251 -11.02 -22.23 15.91
C PHE A 251 -11.68 -20.91 15.49
N LEU A 252 -12.78 -20.51 16.15
CA LEU A 252 -13.48 -19.25 15.85
C LEU A 252 -12.67 -18.03 16.31
N ASP A 253 -11.97 -18.09 17.46
CA ASP A 253 -11.06 -17.04 17.92
C ASP A 253 -9.80 -16.93 17.02
N ASP A 254 -9.29 -18.06 16.53
CA ASP A 254 -8.26 -18.08 15.49
C ASP A 254 -8.77 -17.46 14.19
N MET A 255 -9.94 -17.86 13.69
CA MET A 255 -10.58 -17.28 12.50
C MET A 255 -10.82 -15.77 12.66
N TYR A 256 -11.20 -15.31 13.85
CA TYR A 256 -11.40 -13.91 14.20
C TYR A 256 -10.10 -13.09 14.14
N MET A 257 -9.01 -13.60 14.70
CA MET A 257 -7.68 -12.97 14.54
C MET A 257 -7.25 -12.92 13.07
N ARG A 258 -7.62 -13.92 12.27
CA ARG A 258 -7.26 -14.05 10.85
C ARG A 258 -8.14 -13.19 9.91
N LEU A 259 -9.41 -12.96 10.26
CA LEU A 259 -10.35 -12.07 9.55
C LEU A 259 -10.07 -10.57 9.76
N GLN A 260 -9.05 -10.23 10.56
CA GLN A 260 -8.64 -8.89 10.94
C GLN A 260 -9.74 -8.10 11.68
N TYR A 261 -9.60 -8.01 13.00
CA TYR A 261 -10.47 -7.27 13.94
C TYR A 261 -11.11 -6.00 13.35
N ASP A 262 -10.31 -5.05 12.85
CA ASP A 262 -10.80 -3.78 12.32
C ASP A 262 -11.62 -3.95 11.03
N GLN A 263 -11.33 -4.93 10.18
CA GLN A 263 -12.11 -5.24 8.98
C GLN A 263 -13.43 -5.93 9.32
N PHE A 264 -13.42 -6.92 10.21
CA PHE A 264 -14.66 -7.56 10.66
C PHE A 264 -15.60 -6.57 11.36
N ASN A 265 -15.08 -5.75 12.27
CA ASN A 265 -15.85 -4.74 12.99
C ASN A 265 -16.34 -3.63 12.05
N TYR A 266 -15.57 -3.29 10.99
CA TYR A 266 -15.98 -2.34 9.95
C TYR A 266 -17.06 -2.91 8.99
N TRP A 267 -17.02 -4.21 8.68
CA TRP A 267 -18.02 -4.86 7.82
C TRP A 267 -19.34 -5.15 8.52
N THR A 268 -19.30 -5.49 9.81
CA THR A 268 -20.51 -5.92 10.55
C THR A 268 -21.10 -4.83 11.45
N GLY A 269 -20.28 -3.87 11.91
CA GLY A 269 -20.69 -2.83 12.86
C GLY A 269 -20.85 -3.32 14.32
N PHE A 270 -20.46 -4.57 14.61
CA PHE A 270 -20.40 -5.14 15.95
C PHE A 270 -18.94 -5.37 16.35
N ASP A 271 -18.65 -5.35 17.66
CA ASP A 271 -17.40 -5.90 18.18
C ASP A 271 -17.60 -7.41 18.41
N TRP A 272 -16.74 -8.23 17.81
CA TRP A 272 -16.78 -9.69 18.00
C TRP A 272 -16.58 -10.11 19.46
N ALA A 273 -15.93 -9.30 20.29
CA ALA A 273 -15.82 -9.56 21.72
C ALA A 273 -17.18 -9.51 22.45
N ASP A 274 -18.15 -8.75 21.93
CA ASP A 274 -19.49 -8.59 22.52
C ASP A 274 -20.52 -9.62 22.00
N LEU A 275 -20.21 -10.40 20.96
CA LEU A 275 -21.11 -11.41 20.37
C LEU A 275 -21.08 -12.74 21.16
N SER A 276 -22.24 -13.39 21.28
CA SER A 276 -22.36 -14.73 21.86
C SER A 276 -21.86 -15.83 20.92
N GLU A 277 -21.52 -17.00 21.48
CA GLU A 277 -21.02 -18.17 20.72
C GLU A 277 -22.02 -18.62 19.64
N GLY A 278 -23.33 -18.51 19.89
CA GLY A 278 -24.38 -18.79 18.90
C GLY A 278 -24.37 -17.82 17.73
N GLU A 279 -24.28 -16.51 18.00
CA GLU A 279 -24.23 -15.48 16.96
C GLU A 279 -22.95 -15.60 16.11
N LYS A 280 -21.80 -15.90 16.74
CA LYS A 280 -20.53 -16.19 16.05
C LYS A 280 -20.65 -17.40 15.13
N THR A 281 -21.31 -18.46 15.60
CA THR A 281 -21.53 -19.70 14.84
C THR A 281 -22.45 -19.46 13.65
N GLU A 282 -23.57 -18.75 13.82
CA GLU A 282 -24.49 -18.42 12.72
C GLU A 282 -23.81 -17.56 11.64
N ILE A 283 -22.99 -16.57 12.04
CA ILE A 283 -22.23 -15.71 11.10
C ILE A 283 -21.23 -16.54 10.29
N ILE A 284 -20.46 -17.43 10.92
CA ILE A 284 -19.44 -18.22 10.22
C ILE A 284 -20.07 -19.34 9.38
N GLN A 285 -21.16 -19.96 9.83
CA GLN A 285 -21.92 -20.89 8.98
C GLN A 285 -22.45 -20.19 7.73
N PHE A 286 -22.98 -18.96 7.85
CA PHE A 286 -23.40 -18.16 6.71
C PHE A 286 -22.25 -17.83 5.74
N ILE A 287 -21.05 -17.53 6.25
CA ILE A 287 -19.85 -17.31 5.40
C ILE A 287 -19.49 -18.58 4.62
N VAL A 288 -19.52 -19.75 5.26
CA VAL A 288 -19.26 -21.06 4.60
C VAL A 288 -20.36 -21.39 3.57
N GLU A 289 -21.63 -21.14 3.87
CA GLU A 289 -22.74 -21.30 2.91
C GLU A 289 -22.58 -20.37 1.70
N CYS A 290 -22.15 -19.11 1.89
CA CYS A 290 -21.85 -18.18 0.79
C CYS A 290 -20.66 -18.62 -0.06
N TRP A 291 -19.61 -19.18 0.54
CA TRP A 291 -18.45 -19.72 -0.17
C TRP A 291 -18.84 -20.89 -1.11
N GLN A 292 -19.90 -21.63 -0.76
CA GLN A 292 -20.41 -22.76 -1.56
C GLN A 292 -21.46 -22.36 -2.62
N ALA A 293 -21.87 -21.09 -2.73
CA ALA A 293 -23.11 -20.68 -3.42
C ALA A 293 -22.97 -19.98 -4.79
N ASP A 294 -21.74 -19.66 -5.24
CA ASP A 294 -21.39 -19.24 -6.62
C ASP A 294 -21.90 -17.87 -7.17
N TRP A 295 -21.11 -17.20 -8.01
CA TRP A 295 -21.51 -17.11 -9.43
C TRP A 295 -21.70 -15.73 -10.11
N SER A 296 -22.26 -14.68 -9.48
CA SER A 296 -22.77 -13.51 -10.28
C SER A 296 -22.69 -12.08 -9.71
N ASP A 297 -22.20 -11.17 -10.58
CA ASP A 297 -22.27 -9.69 -10.65
C ASP A 297 -22.27 -8.81 -9.36
N TYR A 298 -21.35 -7.82 -9.26
CA TYR A 298 -21.66 -6.36 -9.14
C TYR A 298 -20.42 -5.41 -9.03
N LYS A 299 -20.65 -4.08 -8.98
CA LYS A 299 -19.67 -2.97 -9.04
C LYS A 299 -19.36 -2.29 -7.69
N LEU A 300 -18.23 -1.58 -7.61
CA LEU A 300 -17.65 -0.96 -6.40
C LEU A 300 -17.55 0.58 -6.51
N LEU A 301 -17.72 1.31 -5.40
CA LEU A 301 -17.67 2.78 -5.29
C LEU A 301 -17.11 3.21 -3.91
N ALA A 302 -15.96 3.93 -3.87
CA ALA A 302 -15.57 4.95 -2.86
C ALA A 302 -14.04 5.21 -2.81
N ALA A 303 -13.53 6.15 -3.61
CA ALA A 303 -12.22 6.80 -3.41
C ALA A 303 -12.10 8.05 -4.33
N PRO A 304 -11.06 8.90 -4.18
CA PRO A 304 -10.77 9.97 -5.14
C PRO A 304 -10.50 9.40 -6.54
N GLU A 305 -11.03 10.01 -7.60
CA GLU A 305 -11.10 9.42 -8.95
C GLU A 305 -9.74 8.95 -9.51
N VAL A 306 -8.65 9.65 -9.22
CA VAL A 306 -7.28 9.22 -9.61
C VAL A 306 -6.78 8.03 -8.79
N VAL A 307 -7.13 7.93 -7.50
CA VAL A 307 -6.79 6.77 -6.66
C VAL A 307 -7.67 5.58 -7.06
N VAL A 308 -8.95 5.81 -7.33
CA VAL A 308 -9.88 4.83 -7.91
C VAL A 308 -9.29 4.24 -9.20
N GLU A 309 -8.86 5.07 -10.15
CA GLU A 309 -8.32 4.55 -11.42
C GLU A 309 -6.92 3.96 -11.27
N LYS A 310 -6.07 4.38 -10.33
CA LYS A 310 -4.80 3.69 -10.05
C LYS A 310 -4.99 2.34 -9.37
N VAL A 311 -5.91 2.24 -8.41
CA VAL A 311 -6.29 0.97 -7.78
C VAL A 311 -6.95 0.06 -8.81
N LYS A 312 -7.94 0.54 -9.59
CA LYS A 312 -8.50 -0.20 -10.72
C LYS A 312 -7.45 -0.62 -11.74
N GLN A 313 -6.47 0.21 -12.10
CA GLN A 313 -5.42 -0.17 -13.06
C GLN A 313 -4.48 -1.24 -12.49
N ARG A 314 -4.09 -1.17 -11.22
CA ARG A 314 -3.31 -2.23 -10.57
C ARG A 314 -4.09 -3.53 -10.44
N LEU A 315 -5.32 -3.46 -9.92
CA LEU A 315 -6.23 -4.61 -9.83
C LEU A 315 -6.51 -5.20 -11.21
N ASN A 316 -6.80 -4.39 -12.23
CA ASN A 316 -6.95 -4.86 -13.61
C ASN A 316 -5.66 -5.52 -14.11
N ASN A 317 -4.48 -4.93 -13.92
CA ASN A 317 -3.22 -5.54 -14.38
C ASN A 317 -2.91 -6.86 -13.64
N TYR A 318 -3.28 -6.97 -12.37
CA TYR A 318 -3.16 -8.18 -11.56
C TYR A 318 -4.13 -9.27 -12.07
N PHE A 319 -5.43 -8.97 -12.15
CA PHE A 319 -6.49 -9.89 -12.56
C PHE A 319 -6.52 -10.21 -14.07
N ILE A 320 -5.95 -9.36 -14.95
CA ILE A 320 -5.83 -9.65 -16.40
C ILE A 320 -4.69 -10.65 -16.68
N ASN A 321 -3.64 -10.68 -15.84
CA ASN A 321 -2.50 -11.58 -16.04
C ASN A 321 -2.65 -12.92 -15.30
N HIS A 322 -3.42 -12.98 -14.20
CA HIS A 322 -3.81 -14.23 -13.56
C HIS A 322 -5.22 -14.68 -13.98
N ASN A 323 -5.28 -15.64 -14.91
CA ASN A 323 -6.52 -16.33 -15.29
C ASN A 323 -7.08 -17.15 -14.11
N ASN A 324 -7.94 -16.58 -13.25
CA ASN A 324 -9.03 -17.30 -12.56
C ASN A 324 -10.07 -16.47 -11.75
N ASN A 325 -10.23 -15.17 -12.00
CA ASN A 325 -11.56 -14.58 -12.25
C ASN A 325 -12.73 -14.84 -11.24
N GLN A 326 -12.53 -14.80 -9.90
CA GLN A 326 -13.62 -14.98 -8.91
C GLN A 326 -13.88 -13.80 -7.93
N ASP A 327 -12.84 -13.25 -7.31
CA ASP A 327 -12.95 -12.70 -5.94
C ASP A 327 -13.80 -11.42 -5.77
N ILE A 328 -14.05 -10.67 -6.85
CA ILE A 328 -14.71 -9.36 -6.80
C ILE A 328 -16.24 -9.47 -6.55
N LEU A 329 -16.82 -10.66 -6.61
CA LEU A 329 -18.25 -10.89 -6.38
C LEU A 329 -18.59 -11.16 -4.91
N LEU A 330 -17.73 -11.94 -4.22
CA LEU A 330 -17.87 -12.32 -2.82
C LEU A 330 -18.02 -11.09 -1.91
N GLU A 331 -17.17 -10.09 -2.11
CA GLU A 331 -17.15 -8.79 -1.40
C GLU A 331 -18.50 -8.05 -1.38
N LYS A 332 -19.40 -8.31 -2.36
CA LYS A 332 -20.63 -7.53 -2.57
C LYS A 332 -21.90 -8.31 -2.28
N ALA A 333 -21.90 -9.62 -2.49
CA ALA A 333 -23.01 -10.48 -2.05
C ALA A 333 -23.21 -10.41 -0.53
N ILE A 334 -22.11 -10.41 0.22
CA ILE A 334 -22.10 -10.30 1.70
C ILE A 334 -22.82 -9.01 2.15
N TRP A 335 -22.47 -7.86 1.57
CA TRP A 335 -23.06 -6.55 1.96
C TRP A 335 -24.57 -6.45 1.73
N VAL A 336 -25.11 -7.08 0.69
CA VAL A 336 -26.56 -7.03 0.39
C VAL A 336 -27.34 -7.99 1.30
N ALA A 337 -26.82 -9.19 1.52
CA ALA A 337 -27.51 -10.22 2.31
C ALA A 337 -27.58 -9.89 3.81
N ILE A 338 -26.57 -9.20 4.35
CA ILE A 338 -26.55 -8.70 5.74
C ILE A 338 -27.67 -7.69 5.97
N ASP A 339 -27.84 -6.70 5.08
CA ASP A 339 -28.84 -5.64 5.26
C ASP A 339 -30.28 -6.19 5.19
N GLU A 340 -30.60 -7.05 4.21
CA GLU A 340 -31.94 -7.65 4.11
C GLU A 340 -32.28 -8.58 5.29
N ARG A 341 -31.34 -9.40 5.79
CA ARG A 341 -31.59 -10.29 6.94
C ARG A 341 -31.73 -9.50 8.25
N LEU A 342 -30.90 -8.49 8.50
CA LEU A 342 -31.00 -7.64 9.70
C LEU A 342 -32.28 -6.79 9.70
N ILE A 343 -32.78 -6.38 8.54
CA ILE A 343 -34.10 -5.75 8.41
C ILE A 343 -35.22 -6.73 8.75
N GLN A 344 -35.16 -8.00 8.30
CA GLN A 344 -36.18 -8.99 8.66
C GLN A 344 -36.16 -9.33 10.16
N ALA A 345 -34.99 -9.54 10.76
CA ALA A 345 -34.85 -9.82 12.19
C ALA A 345 -35.46 -8.70 13.07
N LYS A 346 -35.24 -7.42 12.70
CA LYS A 346 -35.82 -6.25 13.39
C LYS A 346 -37.33 -6.05 13.20
N ASN A 347 -37.96 -6.78 12.28
CA ASN A 347 -39.42 -6.77 12.08
C ASN A 347 -40.14 -7.98 12.72
N HIS A 348 -39.40 -8.83 13.45
CA HIS A 348 -39.93 -10.00 14.17
C HIS A 348 -39.77 -9.92 15.70
N GLN A 349 -39.47 -8.72 16.23
CA GLN A 349 -39.61 -8.35 17.65
C GLN A 349 -40.81 -7.40 17.84
#